data_AF-A0A432MC27-F1
#
_entry.id   AF-A0A432MC27-F1
#
_cell.length_a   1.000
_cell.length_b   1.000
_cell.length_c   1.000
_cell.angle_alpha   90.00
_cell.angle_beta   90.00
_cell.angle_gamma   90.00
#
_symmetry.space_group_name_H-M   'P 1'
#
loop_
_entity.id
_entity.type
_entity.pdbx_description
1 polymer ?
#
loop_
_entity_poly.entity_id
_entity_poly.type
_entity_poly.pdbx_seq_one_letter_code
_entity_poly.pdbx_strand_id
1 'polypeptide(L)'
;MWTSRDEGASWDRFKTLTSDSEYNHTYVRRPLAAHPGFYALWADGHAFEPSPSRLYFTDRDGSHVWRLPERIEGERAKPELVP
;
A
#
# COMPACT_ATOMS: atom_id res chain seq x y z
N MET A 1 4.02 3.64 -7.80
CA MET A 1 2.91 4.00 -8.72
C MET A 1 3.47 4.38 -10.06
N TRP A 2 2.87 3.83 -11.10
CA TRP A 2 3.20 4.10 -12.48
C TRP A 2 1.95 4.67 -13.17
N THR A 3 2.16 5.61 -14.08
CA THR A 3 1.09 6.22 -14.86
C THR A 3 1.45 6.12 -16.34
N SER A 4 0.45 5.85 -17.16
CA SER A 4 0.55 5.94 -18.61
C SER A 4 -0.37 7.07 -19.07
N ARG A 5 0.10 7.83 -20.05
CA ARG A 5 -0.67 8.89 -20.72
C ARG A 5 -0.96 8.56 -22.18
N ASP A 6 -0.57 7.37 -22.62
CA ASP A 6 -0.62 6.88 -24.00
C ASP A 6 -1.24 5.48 -24.05
N GLU A 7 -2.30 5.27 -23.27
CA GLU A 7 -3.11 4.04 -23.26
C GLU A 7 -2.32 2.76 -22.94
N GLY A 8 -1.22 2.90 -22.20
CA GLY A 8 -0.38 1.80 -21.73
C GLY A 8 0.81 1.46 -22.63
N ALA A 9 1.05 2.24 -23.70
CA ALA A 9 2.21 2.04 -24.56
C ALA A 9 3.54 2.35 -23.84
N SER A 10 3.55 3.37 -22.99
CA SER A 10 4.66 3.69 -22.09
C SER A 10 4.18 3.98 -20.67
N TRP A 11 5.08 3.80 -19.72
CA TRP A 11 4.80 3.97 -18.30
C TRP A 11 5.91 4.75 -17.63
N ASP A 12 5.53 5.85 -16.99
CA ASP A 12 6.43 6.64 -16.17
C ASP A 12 6.22 6.31 -14.70
N ARG A 13 7.31 6.20 -13.96
CA ARG A 13 7.25 6.06 -12.50
C ARG A 13 6.81 7.40 -11.91
N PHE A 14 5.54 7.50 -11.60
CA PHE A 14 4.94 8.69 -11.00
C PHE A 14 5.39 8.90 -9.56
N LYS A 15 5.42 7.84 -8.74
CA LYS A 15 5.79 7.94 -7.32
C LYS A 15 6.28 6.61 -6.75
N THR A 16 7.26 6.65 -5.85
CA THR A 16 7.59 5.51 -4.97
C THR A 16 6.75 5.62 -3.71
N LEU A 17 6.00 4.56 -3.35
CA LEU A 17 5.07 4.59 -2.21
C LEU A 17 5.74 4.17 -0.90
N THR A 18 6.62 3.19 -0.95
CA THR A 18 7.42 2.72 0.18
C THR A 18 8.86 2.53 -0.28
N SER A 19 9.80 2.73 0.63
CA SER A 19 11.23 2.45 0.45
C SER A 19 11.76 1.76 1.69
N ASP A 20 12.84 1.00 1.52
CA ASP A 20 13.59 0.36 2.62
C ASP A 20 12.73 -0.48 3.58
N SER A 21 11.68 -1.11 3.04
CA SER A 21 10.85 -2.05 3.79
C SER A 21 11.66 -3.31 4.14
N GLU A 22 11.60 -3.72 5.39
CA GLU A 22 12.19 -4.97 5.88
C GLU A 22 11.57 -6.19 5.17
N TYR A 23 10.29 -6.10 4.82
CA TYR A 23 9.53 -7.20 4.22
C TYR A 23 9.14 -6.92 2.76
N ASN A 24 8.96 -7.99 2.00
CA ASN A 24 8.50 -7.91 0.62
C ASN A 24 7.03 -7.48 0.59
N HIS A 25 6.70 -6.60 -0.35
CA HIS A 25 5.31 -6.21 -0.60
C HIS A 25 4.64 -7.17 -1.58
N THR A 26 3.39 -7.50 -1.27
CA THR A 26 2.50 -8.25 -2.16
C THR A 26 1.95 -7.34 -3.28
N TYR A 27 1.28 -7.95 -4.27
CA TYR A 27 0.68 -7.20 -5.36
C TYR A 27 -0.40 -6.24 -4.88
N VAL A 28 -0.38 -5.01 -5.43
CA VAL A 28 -1.33 -3.96 -5.09
C VAL A 28 -2.72 -4.29 -5.63
N ARG A 29 -3.72 -4.22 -4.77
CA ARG A 29 -5.14 -4.40 -5.10
C ARG A 29 -5.85 -3.06 -5.14
N ARG A 30 -6.80 -2.93 -6.08
CA ARG A 30 -7.67 -1.76 -6.21
C ARG A 30 -9.04 -2.06 -5.59
N PRO A 31 -9.54 -1.23 -4.65
CA PRO A 31 -10.91 -1.33 -4.16
C PRO A 31 -11.93 -1.02 -5.26
N LEU A 32 -13.08 -1.72 -5.23
CA LEU A 32 -14.24 -1.38 -6.04
C LEU A 32 -14.90 -0.11 -5.48
N ALA A 33 -15.30 0.82 -6.36
CA ALA A 33 -15.89 2.11 -5.96
C ALA A 33 -15.07 2.85 -4.88
N ALA A 34 -13.74 2.85 -5.07
CA ALA A 34 -12.78 3.39 -4.11
C ALA A 34 -13.08 4.84 -3.72
N HIS A 35 -13.13 5.09 -2.41
CA HIS A 35 -13.07 6.45 -1.88
C HIS A 35 -11.70 7.08 -2.21
N PRO A 36 -11.59 8.38 -2.53
CA PRO A 36 -10.31 8.99 -2.89
C PRO A 36 -9.20 8.83 -1.82
N GLY A 37 -9.57 8.72 -0.55
CA GLY A 37 -8.65 8.46 0.57
C GLY A 37 -8.26 6.98 0.79
N PHE A 38 -8.81 6.05 0.00
CA PHE A 38 -8.53 4.62 0.08
C PHE A 38 -8.59 4.01 -1.32
N TYR A 39 -7.48 4.10 -2.05
CA TYR A 39 -7.46 3.86 -3.49
C TYR A 39 -6.65 2.64 -3.93
N ALA A 40 -5.67 2.24 -3.13
CA ALA A 40 -4.87 1.05 -3.34
C ALA A 40 -4.51 0.45 -1.97
N LEU A 41 -4.50 -0.88 -1.89
CA LEU A 41 -4.09 -1.63 -0.69
C LEU A 41 -3.20 -2.81 -1.05
N TRP A 42 -2.27 -3.13 -0.16
CA TRP A 42 -1.39 -4.29 -0.28
C TRP A 42 -0.95 -4.74 1.11
N ALA A 43 -0.31 -5.89 1.20
CA ALA A 43 0.28 -6.39 2.44
C ALA A 43 1.80 -6.57 2.28
N ASP A 44 2.50 -6.75 3.40
CA ASP A 44 3.89 -7.20 3.43
C ASP A 44 4.04 -8.59 4.07
N GLY A 45 5.24 -9.16 3.93
CA GLY A 45 5.66 -10.36 4.64
C GLY A 45 7.00 -10.93 4.14
N HIS A 46 7.50 -11.95 4.85
CA HIS A 46 8.68 -12.70 4.46
C HIS A 46 8.29 -13.95 3.65
N ALA A 47 9.10 -14.30 2.64
CA ALA A 47 8.79 -15.40 1.72
C ALA A 47 9.12 -16.80 2.27
N PHE A 48 10.07 -16.89 3.20
CA PHE A 48 10.66 -18.16 3.64
C PHE A 48 10.46 -18.48 5.13
N GLU A 49 9.88 -17.56 5.90
CA GLU A 49 9.64 -17.78 7.33
C GLU A 49 8.39 -17.04 7.80
N PRO A 50 7.76 -17.47 8.90
CA PRO A 50 6.68 -16.72 9.50
C PRO A 50 7.14 -15.31 9.88
N SER A 51 6.41 -14.30 9.43
CA SER A 51 6.64 -12.90 9.75
C SER A 51 5.32 -12.21 10.12
N PRO A 52 5.37 -11.00 10.68
CA PRO A 52 4.24 -10.10 10.61
C PRO A 52 3.72 -9.95 9.17
N SER A 53 2.42 -9.72 9.03
CA SER A 53 1.81 -9.30 7.78
C SER A 53 0.92 -8.11 8.06
N ARG A 54 1.35 -6.94 7.58
CA ARG A 54 0.73 -5.65 7.86
C ARG A 54 0.01 -5.17 6.61
N LEU A 55 -1.17 -4.60 6.81
CA LEU A 55 -1.97 -4.06 5.71
C LEU A 55 -1.58 -2.61 5.45
N TYR A 56 -1.23 -2.29 4.22
CA TYR A 56 -0.93 -0.94 3.75
C TYR A 56 -2.03 -0.45 2.84
N PHE A 57 -2.22 0.86 2.81
CA PHE A 57 -3.06 1.52 1.82
C PHE A 57 -2.62 2.95 1.57
N THR A 58 -3.11 3.53 0.48
CA THR A 58 -2.81 4.90 0.09
C THR A 58 -4.02 5.57 -0.54
N ASP A 59 -3.97 6.89 -0.65
CA ASP A 59 -4.97 7.69 -1.36
C ASP A 59 -4.73 7.65 -2.88
N ARG A 60 -5.65 8.23 -3.65
CA ARG A 60 -5.63 8.22 -5.11
C ARG A 60 -4.36 8.82 -5.71
N ASP A 61 -3.83 9.85 -5.07
CA ASP A 61 -2.67 10.59 -5.57
C ASP A 61 -1.36 10.02 -4.99
N GLY A 62 -1.49 8.97 -4.16
CA GLY A 62 -0.44 8.37 -3.36
C GLY A 62 0.27 9.36 -2.45
N SER A 63 -0.45 10.37 -1.95
CA SER A 63 0.15 11.46 -1.18
C SER A 63 0.76 10.97 0.13
N HIS A 64 0.08 10.02 0.78
CA HIS A 64 0.52 9.37 2.01
C HIS A 64 0.32 7.85 1.92
N VAL A 65 1.18 7.10 2.60
CA VAL A 65 0.98 5.67 2.83
C VAL A 65 0.68 5.44 4.28
N TRP A 66 -0.36 4.64 4.53
CA TRP A 66 -0.73 4.22 5.87
C TRP A 66 -0.58 2.72 6.01
N ARG A 67 -0.28 2.28 7.22
CA ARG A 67 -0.16 0.89 7.61
C ARG A 67 -1.02 0.61 8.83
N LEU A 68 -1.80 -0.46 8.81
CA LEU A 68 -2.47 -0.93 10.01
C LEU A 68 -1.45 -1.51 11.00
N PRO A 69 -1.62 -1.27 12.31
CA PRO A 69 -0.73 -1.86 13.31
C PRO A 69 -0.86 -3.38 13.27
N GLU A 70 0.24 -4.05 13.59
CA GLU A 70 0.32 -5.51 13.62
C GLU A 70 -0.66 -6.13 14.62
N ARG A 71 -0.91 -5.43 15.74
CA ARG A 71 -1.88 -5.82 16.75
C ARG A 71 -2.97 -4.76 16.85
N ILE A 72 -4.21 -5.18 16.71
CA ILE A 72 -5.41 -4.36 16.91
C ILE A 72 -6.09 -4.83 18.19
N GLU A 73 -6.16 -3.96 19.19
CA GLU A 73 -6.94 -4.21 20.40
C GLU A 73 -8.37 -3.67 20.21
N GLY A 74 -9.37 -4.53 20.43
CA GLY A 74 -10.77 -4.17 20.19
C GLY A 74 -11.16 -4.21 18.70
N GLU A 75 -12.19 -3.44 18.33
CA GLU A 75 -12.77 -3.50 16.98
C GLU A 75 -12.06 -2.63 15.95
N ARG A 76 -11.28 -1.62 16.37
CA ARG A 76 -10.70 -0.60 15.50
C ARG A 76 -9.33 -0.14 16.00
N ALA A 77 -8.44 0.16 15.07
CA ALA A 77 -7.18 0.84 15.35
C ALA A 77 -6.94 1.99 14.38
N LYS A 78 -6.15 2.98 14.83
CA LYS A 78 -5.70 4.06 13.96
C LYS A 78 -4.52 3.59 13.11
N PRO A 79 -4.53 3.80 11.79
CA PRO A 79 -3.39 3.51 10.92
C PRO A 79 -2.18 4.39 11.24
N GLU A 80 -0.99 3.83 11.07
CA GLU A 80 0.30 4.49 11.21
C GLU A 80 0.71 5.10 9.88
N LEU A 81 1.26 6.33 9.90
CA LEU A 81 1.82 6.93 8.70
C LEU A 81 3.19 6.32 8.42
N VAL A 82 3.41 5.88 7.18
CA VAL A 82 4.68 5.33 6.71
C VAL A 82 5.46 6.45 6.01
N PRO A 83 6.75 6.65 6.34
CA PRO A 83 7.62 7.64 5.69
C PRO A 83 7.82 7.39 4.18
#